data_AF-A0A5J6Q7H8-F1
#
_entry.id   AF-A0A5J6Q7H8-F1
#
_cell.length_a   1.000
_cell.length_b   1.000
_cell.length_c   1.000
_cell.angle_alpha   90.00
_cell.angle_beta   90.00
_cell.angle_gamma   90.00
#
_symmetry.space_group_name_H-M   'P 1'
#
loop_
_entity.id
_entity.type
_entity.pdbx_description
1 polymer ?
#
loop_
_entity_poly.entity_id
_entity_poly.type
_entity_poly.pdbx_seq_one_letter_code
_entity_poly.pdbx_strand_id
1 'polypeptide(L)'
;MRSSPGPATLLALSLLWAGALGPAARAEGWKSCTYNDQPIGCRDSQQGDGSVMIRWRDGKAMTYRLVQEGYPTSVLRDSLGGIWERELYPQGNVVYTNPDNGNRIFVPLRY
;
A
#
# COMPACT_ATOMS: atom_id res chain seq x y z
N MET A 1 1.93 -85.18 10.64
CA MET A 1 0.61 -84.51 10.74
C MET A 1 0.79 -83.02 10.47
N ARG A 2 0.12 -82.51 9.41
CA ARG A 2 -0.54 -81.18 9.20
C ARG A 2 0.12 -79.91 9.78
N SER A 3 0.03 -78.71 9.20
CA SER A 3 -0.49 -78.09 7.97
C SER A 3 -0.37 -76.56 8.25
N SER A 4 0.04 -75.74 7.26
CA SER A 4 -0.16 -74.29 6.97
C SER A 4 -1.05 -73.38 7.87
N PRO A 5 -1.19 -72.05 7.62
CA PRO A 5 -0.27 -70.98 7.15
C PRO A 5 -0.50 -69.62 7.91
N GLY A 6 0.13 -68.52 7.46
CA GLY A 6 -0.46 -67.17 7.59
C GLY A 6 0.53 -65.99 7.65
N PRO A 7 0.59 -65.11 6.62
CA PRO A 7 1.37 -63.88 6.64
C PRO A 7 0.53 -62.73 7.22
N ALA A 8 1.05 -62.03 8.22
CA ALA A 8 0.46 -60.78 8.70
C ALA A 8 1.22 -59.60 8.09
N THR A 9 0.77 -59.17 6.91
CA THR A 9 1.14 -57.90 6.28
C THR A 9 0.62 -56.77 7.16
N LEU A 10 1.51 -56.03 7.84
CA LEU A 10 1.16 -54.76 8.46
C LEU A 10 1.60 -53.62 7.54
N LEU A 11 0.59 -52.97 6.95
CA LEU A 11 0.67 -51.77 6.14
C LEU A 11 1.34 -50.64 6.90
N ALA A 12 2.38 -50.06 6.28
CA ALA A 12 3.00 -48.83 6.72
C ALA A 12 2.02 -47.66 6.54
N LEU A 13 1.66 -46.99 7.64
CA LEU A 13 0.95 -45.71 7.59
C LEU A 13 1.95 -44.59 7.29
N SER A 14 1.90 -44.09 6.06
CA SER A 14 2.61 -42.89 5.63
C SER A 14 2.03 -41.67 6.33
N LEU A 15 2.80 -41.07 7.25
CA LEU A 15 2.51 -39.75 7.82
C LEU A 15 2.64 -38.69 6.72
N LEU A 16 1.52 -38.27 6.16
CA LEU A 16 1.41 -37.10 5.29
C LEU A 16 1.78 -35.86 6.12
N TRP A 17 2.96 -35.30 5.84
CA TRP A 17 3.32 -33.95 6.23
C TRP A 17 2.38 -32.98 5.48
N ALA A 18 1.32 -32.55 6.15
CA ALA A 18 0.56 -31.38 5.75
C ALA A 18 1.41 -30.14 6.06
N GLY A 19 2.28 -29.77 5.11
CA GLY A 19 2.89 -28.44 5.10
C GLY A 19 1.77 -27.42 4.97
N ALA A 20 1.40 -26.80 6.09
CA ALA A 20 0.53 -25.64 6.10
C ALA A 20 1.27 -24.49 5.41
N LEU A 21 1.13 -24.42 4.08
CA LEU A 21 1.22 -23.16 3.34
C LEU A 21 0.05 -22.31 3.81
N GLY A 22 0.21 -21.69 4.99
CA GLY A 22 -0.64 -20.58 5.38
C GLY A 22 -0.62 -19.56 4.23
N PRO A 23 -1.76 -18.93 3.90
CA PRO A 23 -1.77 -17.92 2.87
C PRO A 23 -0.71 -16.88 3.26
N ALA A 24 0.25 -16.64 2.38
CA ALA A 24 1.16 -15.52 2.50
C ALA A 24 0.29 -14.31 2.80
N ALA A 25 0.44 -13.72 3.99
CA ALA A 25 -0.22 -12.49 4.34
C ALA A 25 0.12 -11.51 3.21
N ARG A 26 -0.86 -11.16 2.38
CA ARG A 26 -0.66 -10.19 1.31
C ARG A 26 -0.11 -8.96 1.99
N ALA A 27 1.15 -8.61 1.72
CA ALA A 27 1.77 -7.39 2.22
C ALA A 27 0.75 -6.28 1.97
N GLU A 28 0.21 -5.74 3.07
CA GLU A 28 -0.89 -4.80 2.99
C GLU A 28 -0.44 -3.64 2.11
N GLY A 29 -1.16 -3.34 1.02
CA GLY A 29 -0.77 -2.39 -0.03
C GLY A 29 -0.72 -0.93 0.42
N TRP A 30 0.09 -0.64 1.44
CA TRP A 30 0.35 0.66 2.02
C TRP A 30 1.74 1.09 1.59
N LYS A 31 1.84 2.32 1.09
CA LYS A 31 3.11 2.95 0.74
C LYS A 31 3.78 3.53 1.98
N SER A 32 5.10 3.58 1.97
CA SER A 32 5.92 4.21 3.01
C SER A 32 5.95 5.74 2.88
N CYS A 33 4.80 6.38 3.12
CA CYS A 33 4.65 7.84 2.98
C CYS A 33 5.15 8.59 4.22
N THR A 34 5.29 9.91 4.10
CA THR A 34 5.53 10.79 5.25
C THR A 34 4.57 11.98 5.24
N TYR A 35 4.24 12.47 6.44
CA TYR A 35 3.57 13.75 6.67
C TYR A 35 4.44 14.56 7.62
N ASN A 36 4.92 15.73 7.20
CA ASN A 36 5.89 16.54 7.94
C ASN A 36 7.09 15.71 8.45
N ASP A 37 7.66 14.93 7.54
CA ASP A 37 8.78 14.00 7.78
C ASP A 37 8.51 12.89 8.81
N GLN A 38 7.29 12.80 9.34
CA GLN A 38 6.85 11.69 10.17
C GLN A 38 6.34 10.53 9.30
N PRO A 39 6.90 9.32 9.43
CA PRO A 39 6.48 8.18 8.62
C PRO A 39 5.06 7.74 9.01
N ILE A 40 4.20 7.64 7.99
CA ILE A 40 2.83 7.12 8.14
C ILE A 40 2.42 6.44 6.84
N GLY A 41 1.97 5.18 6.95
CA GLY A 41 1.55 4.42 5.78
C GLY A 41 0.39 5.12 5.06
N CYS A 42 0.44 5.17 3.72
CA CYS A 42 -0.65 5.78 2.95
C CYS A 42 -1.02 5.00 1.68
N ARG A 43 -2.20 5.30 1.15
CA ARG A 43 -2.68 4.88 -0.18
C ARG A 43 -3.17 6.10 -0.92
N ASP A 44 -2.63 6.33 -2.10
CA ASP A 44 -3.06 7.36 -3.03
C ASP A 44 -3.90 6.75 -4.16
N SER A 45 -4.96 7.45 -4.54
CA SER A 45 -5.79 7.12 -5.70
C SER A 45 -5.89 8.34 -6.58
N GLN A 46 -5.32 8.24 -7.79
CA GLN A 46 -5.45 9.27 -8.82
C GLN A 46 -6.83 9.19 -9.46
N GLN A 47 -7.41 10.35 -9.75
CA GLN A 47 -8.68 10.49 -10.46
C GLN A 47 -8.43 10.99 -11.89
N GLY A 48 -9.40 10.77 -12.78
CA GLY A 48 -9.27 11.14 -14.20
C GLY A 48 -9.21 12.66 -14.46
N ASP A 49 -9.57 13.47 -13.48
CA ASP A 49 -9.50 14.94 -13.48
C ASP A 49 -8.15 15.47 -12.93
N GLY A 50 -7.21 14.57 -12.63
CA GLY A 50 -5.92 14.91 -12.03
C GLY A 50 -5.97 15.18 -10.52
N SER A 51 -7.14 15.07 -9.89
CA SER A 51 -7.28 15.08 -8.42
C SER A 51 -6.72 13.79 -7.80
N VAL A 52 -6.33 13.86 -6.53
CA VAL A 52 -5.82 12.71 -5.77
C VAL A 52 -6.51 12.61 -4.42
N MET A 53 -6.83 11.39 -4.01
CA MET A 53 -7.22 11.10 -2.63
C MET A 53 -6.09 10.34 -1.93
N ILE A 54 -5.66 10.84 -0.77
CA ILE A 54 -4.69 10.17 0.09
C ILE A 54 -5.44 9.65 1.32
N ARG A 55 -5.36 8.34 1.56
CA ARG A 55 -5.84 7.68 2.77
C ARG A 55 -4.67 7.25 3.62
N TRP A 56 -4.70 7.60 4.89
CA TRP A 56 -3.66 7.32 5.86
C TRP A 56 -3.98 6.06 6.65
N ARG A 57 -2.94 5.38 7.15
CA ARG A 57 -3.09 4.16 7.94
C ARG A 57 -3.81 4.39 9.27
N ASP A 58 -3.80 5.63 9.79
CA ASP A 58 -4.54 6.03 10.98
C ASP A 58 -6.05 6.24 10.74
N GLY A 59 -6.52 5.96 9.52
CA GLY A 59 -7.94 6.05 9.13
C GLY A 59 -8.35 7.42 8.58
N LYS A 60 -7.48 8.43 8.60
CA LYS A 60 -7.79 9.74 8.00
C LYS A 60 -7.70 9.69 6.48
N ALA A 61 -8.43 10.57 5.82
CA ALA A 61 -8.35 10.74 4.37
C ALA A 61 -8.45 12.22 3.99
N MET A 62 -7.82 12.60 2.90
CA MET A 62 -7.89 13.93 2.32
C MET A 62 -7.96 13.84 0.80
N THR A 63 -8.79 14.68 0.18
CA THR A 63 -8.85 14.83 -1.27
C THR A 63 -8.22 16.17 -1.65
N TYR A 64 -7.28 16.11 -2.60
CA TYR A 64 -6.64 17.28 -3.20
C TYR A 64 -7.15 17.38 -4.62
N ARG A 65 -7.97 18.40 -4.88
CA ARG A 65 -8.57 18.67 -6.18
C ARG A 65 -7.64 19.49 -7.04
N LEU A 66 -7.46 19.12 -8.31
CA LEU A 66 -6.64 19.89 -9.22
C LEU A 66 -7.24 21.29 -9.44
N VAL A 67 -6.43 22.33 -9.27
CA VAL A 67 -6.81 23.73 -9.55
C VAL A 67 -6.11 24.22 -10.80
N GLN A 68 -4.82 23.89 -10.93
CA GLN A 68 -4.01 24.25 -12.08
C GLN A 68 -3.07 23.10 -12.41
N GLU A 69 -3.14 22.64 -13.65
CA GLU A 69 -2.20 21.64 -14.17
C GLU A 69 -0.86 22.27 -14.53
N GLY A 70 0.22 21.52 -14.31
CA GLY A 70 1.58 21.92 -14.68
C GLY A 70 2.58 20.79 -14.46
N TYR A 71 3.76 20.93 -15.08
CA TYR A 71 4.88 19.99 -14.95
C TYR A 71 6.20 20.74 -14.72
N PRO A 72 7.00 20.37 -13.70
CA PRO A 72 6.77 19.27 -12.76
C PRO A 72 5.75 19.59 -11.66
N THR A 73 5.34 20.87 -11.54
CA THR A 73 4.51 21.35 -10.44
C THR A 73 3.09 21.66 -10.89
N SER A 74 2.10 21.10 -10.20
CA SER A 74 0.68 21.44 -10.30
C SER A 74 0.20 22.12 -9.02
N VAL A 75 -0.92 22.85 -9.08
CA VAL A 75 -1.59 23.43 -7.90
C VAL A 75 -2.87 22.67 -7.61
N LEU A 76 -3.08 22.29 -6.35
CA LEU A 76 -4.26 21.61 -5.86
C LEU A 76 -4.88 22.37 -4.68
N ARG A 77 -6.14 22.05 -4.39
CA ARG A 77 -6.87 22.51 -3.22
C ARG A 77 -7.40 21.32 -2.44
N ASP A 78 -7.11 21.27 -1.14
CA ASP A 78 -7.65 20.23 -0.27
C ASP A 78 -9.15 20.44 0.05
N SER A 79 -9.80 19.47 0.69
CA SER A 79 -11.23 19.59 1.03
C SER A 79 -11.52 20.59 2.16
N LEU A 80 -10.49 21.07 2.87
CA LEU A 80 -10.60 22.12 3.89
C LEU A 80 -10.37 23.53 3.30
N GLY A 81 -9.99 23.62 2.02
CA GLY A 81 -9.75 24.86 1.30
C GLY A 81 -8.28 25.28 1.20
N GLY A 82 -7.35 24.52 1.78
CA GLY A 82 -5.91 24.82 1.73
C GLY A 82 -5.33 24.62 0.33
N ILE A 83 -4.40 25.48 -0.08
CA ILE A 83 -3.68 25.35 -1.36
C ILE A 83 -2.42 24.51 -1.17
N TRP A 84 -2.16 23.65 -2.14
CA TRP A 84 -1.03 22.73 -2.15
C TRP A 84 -0.33 22.73 -3.51
N GLU A 85 0.99 22.80 -3.50
CA GLU A 85 1.83 22.54 -4.67
C GLU A 85 2.13 21.04 -4.73
N ARG A 86 1.94 20.42 -5.89
CA ARG A 86 2.32 19.02 -6.14
C ARG A 86 3.46 18.97 -7.12
N GLU A 87 4.62 18.52 -6.66
CA GLU A 87 5.80 18.29 -7.46
C GLU A 87 5.94 16.80 -7.80
N LEU A 88 5.95 16.48 -9.10
CA LEU A 88 6.19 15.14 -9.61
C LEU A 88 7.68 14.98 -9.95
N TYR A 89 8.36 14.08 -9.24
CA TYR A 89 9.75 13.75 -9.49
C TYR A 89 9.88 12.80 -10.69
N PRO A 90 11.00 12.84 -11.44
CA PRO A 90 11.20 11.97 -12.61
C PRO A 90 11.07 10.46 -12.31
N GLN A 91 11.37 10.03 -11.08
CA GLN A 91 11.22 8.64 -10.64
C GLN A 91 9.76 8.25 -10.33
N GLY A 92 8.82 9.20 -10.43
CA GLY A 92 7.40 9.03 -10.13
C GLY A 92 7.02 9.26 -8.66
N ASN A 93 7.96 9.66 -7.81
CA ASN A 93 7.64 10.09 -6.45
C ASN A 93 6.93 11.45 -6.50
N VAL A 94 6.09 11.72 -5.52
CA VAL A 94 5.32 12.97 -5.46
C VAL A 94 5.53 13.64 -4.11
N VAL A 95 5.75 14.95 -4.14
CA VAL A 95 5.74 15.79 -2.95
C VAL A 95 4.57 16.76 -3.03
N TYR A 96 3.83 16.89 -1.95
CA TYR A 96 2.82 17.93 -1.78
C TYR A 96 3.31 18.90 -0.70
N THR A 97 3.30 20.19 -0.99
CA THR A 97 3.70 21.24 -0.05
C THR A 97 2.58 22.27 0.08
N ASN A 98 2.17 22.59 1.30
CA ASN A 98 1.28 23.69 1.57
C ASN A 98 2.12 24.94 1.92
N PRO A 99 2.18 25.96 1.04
CA PRO A 99 3.04 27.12 1.27
C PRO A 99 2.57 27.99 2.45
N ASP A 100 1.29 27.93 2.84
CA ASP A 100 0.74 28.78 3.89
C ASP A 100 1.14 28.33 5.30
N ASN A 101 1.35 27.03 5.51
CA ASN A 101 1.67 26.45 6.83
C ASN A 101 2.91 25.57 6.85
N GLY A 102 3.56 25.34 5.71
CA GLY A 102 4.76 24.52 5.59
C GLY A 102 4.50 23.00 5.71
N ASN A 103 3.24 22.56 5.77
CA ASN A 103 2.94 21.13 5.81
C ASN A 103 3.40 20.46 4.50
N ARG A 104 3.94 19.25 4.63
CA ARG A 104 4.54 18.52 3.52
C ARG A 104 4.14 17.05 3.56
N ILE A 105 3.86 16.50 2.39
CA ILE A 105 3.56 15.07 2.21
C ILE A 105 4.51 14.51 1.16
N PHE A 106 5.15 13.39 1.48
CA PHE A 106 5.90 12.60 0.49
C PHE A 106 5.15 11.30 0.21
N VAL A 107 4.89 11.02 -1.06
CA VAL A 107 4.28 9.78 -1.53
C VAL A 107 5.25 9.09 -2.51
N PRO A 108 5.78 7.91 -2.18
CA PRO A 108 6.62 7.17 -3.11
C PRO A 108 5.78 6.59 -4.26
N LEU A 109 6.42 6.35 -5.40
CA LEU A 109 5.76 5.65 -6.52
C LEU A 109 5.32 4.23 -6.11
N ARG A 110 6.15 3.55 -5.32
CA ARG A 110 6.02 2.12 -4.99
C ARG A 110 5.75 1.90 -3.49
N TYR A 111 5.23 0.71 -3.18
CA TYR A 111 4.94 0.24 -1.82
C TYR A 111 6.21 -0.22 -1.10
#